data_AF-A0A5J4SK43-F1
#
_entry.id   AF-A0A5J4SK43-F1
#
_cell.length_a   1.000
_cell.length_b   1.000
_cell.length_c   1.000
_cell.angle_alpha   90.00
_cell.angle_beta   90.00
_cell.angle_gamma   90.00
#
_symmetry.space_group_name_H-M   'P 1'
#
loop_
_entity.id
_entity.type
_entity.pdbx_description
1 polymer ?
#
loop_
_entity_poly.entity_id
_entity_poly.type
_entity_poly.pdbx_seq_one_letter_code
_entity_poly.pdbx_strand_id
1 'polypeptide(L)'
;MNDITSRFLEAYRWVIANDKTPDTKTFAKELGISISMMTEIGKERSNIGIKAIQNIVKKFHVNSEWLIAGTGDMIREEQTSPQPVVSQANEFYKELYEKIYEENKALLQKVGKMGGEIEMLKKTNEQLKNEILSLKEELLQEQTESFTLSVAGSEQKMSPTRANIADAPFSRKRQNPQIEK
;
A
#
# COMPACT_ATOMS: atom_id res chain seq x y z
N MET A 1 -0.17 16.60 -50.15
CA MET A 1 -1.59 16.30 -49.83
C MET A 1 -1.71 16.21 -48.30
N ASN A 2 -2.81 16.68 -47.71
CA ASN A 2 -3.05 16.48 -46.27
C ASN A 2 -3.43 15.01 -46.04
N ASP A 3 -2.72 14.31 -45.16
CA ASP A 3 -2.91 12.89 -44.88
C ASP A 3 -4.35 12.53 -44.48
N ILE A 4 -5.05 13.42 -43.77
CA ILE A 4 -6.46 13.23 -43.40
C ILE A 4 -7.36 13.30 -44.64
N THR A 5 -7.07 14.23 -45.55
CA THR A 5 -7.83 14.36 -46.81
C THR A 5 -7.60 13.14 -47.71
N SER A 6 -6.39 12.59 -47.75
CA SER A 6 -6.07 11.35 -48.46
C SER A 6 -6.89 10.17 -47.93
N ARG A 7 -6.88 9.96 -46.60
CA ARG A 7 -7.64 8.90 -45.95
C ARG A 7 -9.15 9.08 -46.09
N PHE A 8 -9.64 10.32 -46.08
CA PHE A 8 -11.04 10.62 -46.37
C PHE A 8 -11.43 10.18 -47.79
N LEU A 9 -10.60 10.44 -48.79
CA LEU A 9 -10.87 10.03 -50.17
C LEU A 9 -10.79 8.52 -50.35
N GLU A 10 -9.90 7.85 -49.62
CA GLU A 10 -9.84 6.39 -49.57
C GLU A 10 -11.12 5.79 -48.96
N ALA A 11 -11.57 6.31 -47.82
CA ALA A 11 -12.85 5.91 -47.23
C ALA A 11 -14.04 6.17 -48.17
N TYR A 12 -14.06 7.31 -48.86
CA TYR A 12 -15.08 7.60 -49.87
C TYR A 12 -15.10 6.57 -51.00
N ARG A 13 -13.93 6.20 -51.55
CA ARG A 13 -13.85 5.16 -52.59
C ARG A 13 -14.36 3.83 -52.09
N TRP A 14 -14.05 3.46 -50.86
CA TRP A 14 -14.57 2.24 -50.23
C TRP A 14 -16.10 2.27 -50.09
N VAL A 15 -16.67 3.39 -49.63
CA VAL A 15 -18.13 3.56 -49.48
C VAL A 15 -18.86 3.36 -50.81
N ILE A 16 -18.33 3.92 -51.91
CA ILE A 16 -18.91 3.75 -53.24
C ILE A 16 -18.72 2.32 -53.74
N ALA A 17 -17.53 1.74 -53.56
CA ALA A 17 -17.23 0.37 -54.03
C ALA A 17 -18.02 -0.72 -53.31
N ASN A 18 -18.55 -0.45 -52.12
CA ASN A 18 -19.36 -1.36 -51.31
C ASN A 18 -20.85 -1.00 -51.33
N ASP A 19 -21.30 -0.23 -52.32
CA ASP A 19 -22.69 0.20 -52.53
C ASP A 19 -23.35 0.81 -51.28
N LYS A 20 -22.57 1.44 -50.40
CA LYS A 20 -23.07 2.08 -49.17
C LYS A 20 -23.80 3.39 -49.47
N THR A 21 -23.50 4.01 -50.62
CA THR A 21 -24.26 5.12 -51.20
C THR A 21 -24.31 4.98 -52.72
N PRO A 22 -25.39 5.44 -53.38
CA PRO A 22 -25.58 5.23 -54.82
C PRO A 22 -24.67 6.10 -55.69
N ASP A 23 -24.33 7.32 -55.25
CA ASP A 23 -23.51 8.25 -56.01
C ASP A 23 -22.80 9.29 -55.13
N THR A 24 -21.84 10.00 -55.73
CA THR A 24 -21.07 11.09 -55.09
C THR A 24 -21.96 12.21 -54.56
N LYS A 25 -23.09 12.48 -55.21
CA LYS A 25 -24.02 13.56 -54.84
C LYS A 25 -24.74 13.24 -53.54
N THR A 26 -25.16 11.99 -53.40
CA THR A 26 -25.81 11.44 -52.22
C THR A 26 -24.82 11.37 -51.07
N PHE A 27 -23.60 10.88 -51.33
CA PHE A 27 -22.52 10.90 -50.35
C PHE A 27 -22.22 12.32 -49.83
N ALA A 28 -22.04 13.30 -50.71
CA ALA A 28 -21.79 14.69 -50.32
C ALA A 28 -22.92 15.27 -49.47
N LYS A 29 -24.18 15.01 -49.87
CA LYS A 29 -25.38 15.41 -49.11
C LYS A 29 -25.39 14.78 -47.72
N GLU A 30 -25.05 13.50 -47.61
CA GLU A 30 -25.00 12.79 -46.33
C GLU A 30 -23.91 13.34 -45.40
N LEU A 31 -22.78 13.76 -45.96
CA LEU A 31 -21.73 14.42 -45.19
C LEU A 31 -22.03 15.89 -44.86
N GLY A 32 -23.09 16.45 -45.45
CA GLY A 32 -23.47 17.84 -45.24
C GLY A 32 -22.51 18.83 -45.92
N ILE A 33 -21.90 18.43 -47.04
CA ILE A 33 -21.05 19.26 -47.90
C ILE A 33 -21.68 19.42 -49.28
N SER A 34 -21.33 20.49 -50.00
CA SER A 34 -21.78 20.67 -51.37
C SER A 34 -21.05 19.74 -52.34
N ILE A 35 -21.68 19.41 -53.47
CA ILE A 35 -21.03 18.63 -54.53
C ILE A 35 -19.78 19.34 -55.10
N SER A 36 -19.81 20.67 -55.15
CA SER A 36 -18.66 21.48 -55.57
C SER A 36 -17.50 21.30 -54.61
N MET A 37 -17.76 21.34 -53.29
CA MET A 37 -16.74 21.10 -52.27
C MET A 37 -16.16 19.69 -52.38
N MET A 38 -17.01 18.68 -52.56
CA MET A 38 -16.56 17.29 -52.78
C MET A 38 -15.65 17.17 -54.00
N THR A 39 -15.96 17.88 -55.08
CA THR A 39 -15.13 17.89 -56.31
C THR A 39 -13.78 18.55 -56.08
N GLU A 40 -13.74 19.67 -55.36
CA GLU A 40 -12.48 20.36 -55.04
C GLU A 40 -11.58 19.54 -54.11
N ILE A 41 -12.18 18.84 -53.14
CA ILE A 41 -11.48 17.88 -52.28
C ILE A 41 -10.91 16.73 -53.12
N GLY A 42 -11.71 16.17 -54.04
CA GLY A 42 -11.27 15.10 -54.94
C GLY A 42 -10.14 15.52 -55.90
N LYS A 43 -10.03 16.81 -56.21
CA LYS A 43 -8.93 17.40 -57.00
C LYS A 43 -7.77 17.92 -56.14
N GLU A 44 -7.80 17.65 -54.83
CA GLU A 44 -6.78 18.07 -53.86
C GLU A 44 -6.62 19.58 -53.70
N ARG A 45 -7.61 20.37 -54.15
CA ARG A 45 -7.62 21.84 -54.06
C ARG A 45 -8.19 22.34 -52.75
N SER A 46 -8.77 21.47 -51.94
CA SER A 46 -9.39 21.81 -50.66
C SER A 46 -9.18 20.70 -49.65
N ASN A 47 -8.96 21.09 -48.40
CA ASN A 47 -8.91 20.15 -47.29
C ASN A 47 -10.32 19.77 -46.84
N ILE A 48 -10.44 18.57 -46.26
CA ILE A 48 -11.69 18.12 -45.67
C ILE A 48 -12.01 18.90 -44.39
N GLY A 49 -13.26 19.32 -44.24
CA GLY A 49 -13.75 20.01 -43.04
C GLY A 49 -14.17 19.05 -41.93
N ILE A 50 -14.07 19.49 -40.67
CA ILE A 50 -14.38 18.68 -39.47
C ILE A 50 -15.80 18.08 -39.49
N LYS A 51 -16.79 18.81 -40.03
CA LYS A 51 -18.18 18.34 -40.12
C LYS A 51 -18.29 17.08 -41.01
N ALA A 52 -17.53 17.04 -42.11
CA ALA A 52 -17.52 15.89 -43.00
C ALA A 52 -16.79 14.69 -42.37
N ILE A 53 -15.69 14.94 -41.63
CA ILE A 53 -14.99 13.93 -40.83
C ILE A 53 -15.93 13.30 -39.79
N GLN A 54 -16.68 14.11 -39.05
CA GLN A 54 -17.63 13.60 -38.07
C GLN A 54 -18.74 12.76 -38.71
N ASN A 55 -19.27 13.22 -39.84
CA ASN A 55 -20.38 12.55 -40.51
C ASN A 55 -19.95 11.25 -41.18
N ILE A 56 -18.75 11.17 -41.74
CA ILE A 56 -18.28 9.92 -42.38
C ILE A 56 -18.10 8.82 -41.34
N VAL A 57 -17.56 9.15 -40.17
CA VAL A 57 -17.43 8.23 -39.03
C VAL A 57 -18.80 7.75 -38.55
N LYS A 58 -19.77 8.67 -38.38
CA LYS A 58 -21.10 8.34 -37.86
C LYS A 58 -21.97 7.52 -38.82
N LYS A 59 -21.87 7.78 -40.12
CA LYS A 59 -22.78 7.19 -41.12
C LYS A 59 -22.23 5.95 -41.79
N PHE A 60 -20.91 5.90 -42.01
CA PHE A 60 -20.27 4.85 -42.79
C PHE A 60 -19.37 3.95 -41.97
N HIS A 61 -19.44 4.04 -40.64
CA HIS A 61 -18.67 3.20 -39.73
C HIS A 61 -17.16 3.26 -39.99
N VAL A 62 -16.68 4.40 -40.51
CA VAL A 62 -15.24 4.65 -40.68
C VAL A 62 -14.63 4.88 -39.30
N ASN A 63 -13.51 4.22 -39.04
CA ASN A 63 -12.77 4.37 -37.80
C ASN A 63 -12.14 5.77 -37.71
N SER A 64 -12.45 6.49 -36.63
CA SER A 64 -11.91 7.84 -36.39
C SER A 64 -10.41 7.84 -36.14
N GLU A 65 -9.88 6.81 -35.49
CA GLU A 65 -8.46 6.68 -35.17
C GLU A 65 -7.66 6.51 -36.46
N TRP A 66 -8.12 5.64 -37.35
CA TRP A 66 -7.54 5.51 -38.68
C TRP A 66 -7.64 6.80 -39.49
N LEU A 67 -8.81 7.43 -39.53
CA LEU A 67 -9.02 8.63 -40.34
C LEU A 67 -8.15 9.81 -39.89
N ILE A 68 -8.04 10.04 -38.58
CA ILE A 68 -7.36 11.21 -38.00
C ILE A 68 -5.88 10.91 -37.76
N ALA A 69 -5.57 9.83 -37.04
CA ALA A 69 -4.21 9.48 -36.61
C ALA A 69 -3.47 8.56 -37.60
N GLY A 70 -4.19 7.89 -38.52
CA GLY A 70 -3.57 6.98 -39.49
C GLY A 70 -3.25 5.60 -38.92
N THR A 71 -3.86 5.23 -37.80
CA THR A 71 -3.58 4.00 -37.05
C THR A 71 -4.81 3.07 -37.00
N GLY A 72 -4.59 1.76 -37.05
CA GLY A 72 -5.66 0.76 -37.06
C GLY A 72 -6.30 0.54 -38.43
N ASP A 73 -7.47 -0.10 -38.46
CA ASP A 73 -8.20 -0.40 -39.70
C ASP A 73 -9.19 0.72 -40.07
N MET A 74 -9.41 0.92 -41.38
CA MET A 74 -10.30 1.95 -41.92
C MET A 74 -11.76 1.77 -41.48
N ILE A 75 -12.24 0.54 -41.45
CA ILE A 75 -13.63 0.23 -41.12
C ILE A 75 -13.68 -0.28 -39.70
N ARG A 76 -14.55 0.33 -38.90
CA ARG A 76 -14.88 -0.19 -37.59
C ARG A 76 -15.71 -1.44 -37.81
N GLU A 77 -15.21 -2.59 -37.36
CA GLU A 77 -16.05 -3.77 -37.24
C GLU A 77 -17.29 -3.39 -36.45
N GLU A 78 -18.48 -3.70 -36.97
CA GLU A 78 -19.69 -3.65 -36.17
C GLU A 78 -19.46 -4.60 -35.01
N GLN A 79 -19.00 -4.03 -33.90
CA GLN A 79 -19.21 -4.60 -32.59
C GLN A 79 -20.72 -4.70 -32.50
N THR A 80 -21.28 -5.86 -32.85
CA THR A 80 -22.57 -6.33 -32.32
C THR A 80 -22.60 -5.82 -30.90
N SER A 81 -23.54 -4.91 -30.62
CA SER A 81 -23.67 -4.08 -29.41
C SER A 81 -22.76 -4.55 -28.29
N PRO A 82 -21.94 -3.72 -27.62
CA PRO A 82 -21.08 -4.21 -26.55
C PRO A 82 -21.91 -5.09 -25.61
N GLN A 83 -21.79 -6.42 -25.77
CA GLN A 83 -22.21 -7.30 -24.71
C GLN A 83 -21.34 -6.83 -23.55
N PRO A 84 -21.90 -6.66 -22.35
CA PRO A 84 -21.17 -6.02 -21.29
C PRO A 84 -20.01 -6.96 -20.94
N VAL A 85 -18.84 -6.72 -21.52
CA VAL A 85 -17.55 -7.26 -21.08
C VAL A 85 -17.34 -6.86 -19.61
N VAL A 86 -18.02 -5.79 -19.20
CA VAL A 86 -18.22 -5.34 -17.83
C VAL A 86 -18.79 -6.43 -16.90
N SER A 87 -19.64 -7.34 -17.38
CA SER A 87 -20.30 -8.35 -16.51
C SER A 87 -19.31 -9.32 -15.87
N GLN A 88 -18.39 -9.87 -16.68
CA GLN A 88 -17.47 -10.90 -16.22
C GLN A 88 -16.31 -10.31 -15.40
N ALA A 89 -15.83 -9.13 -15.80
CA ALA A 89 -14.86 -8.38 -14.99
C ALA A 89 -15.47 -7.96 -13.65
N ASN A 90 -16.74 -7.55 -13.62
CA ASN A 90 -17.42 -7.14 -12.39
C ASN A 90 -17.60 -8.29 -11.38
N GLU A 91 -17.93 -9.50 -11.84
CA GLU A 91 -18.01 -10.66 -10.95
C GLU A 91 -16.63 -11.01 -10.37
N PHE A 92 -15.56 -10.97 -11.18
CA PHE A 92 -14.20 -11.20 -10.69
C PHE A 92 -13.77 -10.17 -9.64
N TYR A 93 -14.04 -8.88 -9.87
CA TYR A 93 -13.73 -7.84 -8.89
C TYR A 93 -14.54 -8.02 -7.60
N LYS A 94 -15.80 -8.43 -7.71
CA LYS A 94 -16.66 -8.68 -6.55
C LYS A 94 -16.15 -9.83 -5.69
N GLU A 95 -15.79 -10.96 -6.29
CA GLU A 95 -15.18 -12.10 -5.58
C GLU A 95 -13.88 -11.70 -4.87
N LEU A 96 -13.04 -10.90 -5.54
CA LEU A 96 -11.79 -10.40 -4.96
C LEU A 96 -12.06 -9.48 -3.75
N TYR A 97 -13.03 -8.56 -3.86
CA TYR A 97 -13.39 -7.66 -2.77
C TYR A 97 -13.97 -8.41 -1.56
N GLU A 98 -14.85 -9.39 -1.78
CA GLU A 98 -15.44 -10.21 -0.71
C GLU A 98 -14.36 -11.02 0.02
N LYS A 99 -13.42 -11.62 -0.70
CA LYS A 99 -12.29 -12.35 -0.11
C LYS A 99 -11.41 -11.46 0.76
N ILE A 100 -11.02 -10.29 0.25
CA ILE A 100 -10.21 -9.31 1.00
C ILE A 100 -10.95 -8.85 2.26
N TYR A 101 -12.27 -8.64 2.17
CA TYR A 101 -13.07 -8.22 3.32
C TYR A 101 -13.08 -9.28 4.43
N GLU A 102 -13.35 -10.54 4.08
CA GLU A 102 -13.37 -11.63 5.07
C GLU A 102 -11.99 -11.90 5.68
N GLU A 103 -10.91 -11.83 4.88
CA GLU A 103 -9.54 -11.93 5.38
C GLU A 103 -9.23 -10.81 6.41
N ASN A 104 -9.57 -9.56 6.09
CA ASN A 104 -9.35 -8.43 6.98
C ASN A 104 -10.16 -8.55 8.29
N LYS A 105 -11.40 -9.03 8.20
CA LYS A 105 -12.25 -9.29 9.37
C LYS A 105 -11.65 -10.37 10.28
N ALA A 106 -11.15 -11.46 9.70
CA ALA A 106 -10.48 -12.52 10.45
C ALA A 106 -9.19 -12.03 11.12
N LEU A 107 -8.40 -11.22 10.41
CA LEU A 107 -7.19 -10.59 10.95
C LEU A 107 -7.51 -9.67 12.13
N LEU A 108 -8.55 -8.85 12.03
CA LEU A 108 -8.97 -7.94 13.10
C LEU A 108 -9.34 -8.71 14.38
N GLN A 109 -10.08 -9.83 14.25
CA GLN A 109 -10.39 -10.69 15.38
C GLN A 109 -9.14 -11.32 16.00
N LYS A 110 -8.19 -11.77 15.18
CA LYS A 110 -6.93 -12.37 15.66
C LYS A 110 -6.09 -11.34 16.42
N VAL A 111 -5.96 -10.13 15.89
CA VAL A 111 -5.25 -9.02 16.56
C VAL A 111 -5.90 -8.68 17.90
N GLY A 112 -7.24 -8.63 17.96
CA GLY A 112 -7.97 -8.41 19.21
C GLY A 112 -7.69 -9.49 20.27
N LYS A 113 -7.73 -10.78 19.89
CA LYS A 113 -7.42 -11.89 20.81
C LYS A 113 -5.98 -11.82 21.33
N MET A 114 -5.02 -11.62 20.43
CA MET A 114 -3.60 -11.50 20.79
C MET A 114 -3.35 -10.32 21.73
N GLY A 115 -4.01 -9.19 21.49
CA GLY A 115 -3.94 -8.02 22.37
C GLY A 115 -4.39 -8.34 23.80
N GLY A 116 -5.52 -9.06 23.95
CA GLY A 116 -6.00 -9.51 25.26
C GLY A 116 -5.07 -10.50 25.95
N GLU A 117 -4.50 -11.46 25.22
CA GLU A 117 -3.49 -12.40 25.75
C GLU A 117 -2.24 -11.66 26.25
N ILE A 118 -1.74 -10.70 25.48
CA ILE A 118 -0.61 -9.85 25.87
C ILE A 118 -0.93 -9.07 27.15
N GLU A 119 -2.13 -8.53 27.28
CA GLU A 119 -2.55 -7.79 28.48
C GLU A 119 -2.60 -8.69 29.72
N MET A 120 -3.16 -9.90 29.60
CA MET A 120 -3.15 -10.88 30.68
C MET A 120 -1.73 -11.30 31.08
N LEU A 121 -0.87 -11.63 30.11
CA LEU A 121 0.52 -12.00 30.36
C LEU A 121 1.30 -10.88 31.05
N LYS A 122 1.08 -9.62 30.65
CA LYS A 122 1.68 -8.46 31.32
C LYS A 122 1.24 -8.36 32.78
N LYS A 123 -0.05 -8.56 33.06
CA LYS A 123 -0.58 -8.54 34.44
C LYS A 123 0.03 -9.66 35.29
N THR A 124 0.09 -10.88 34.77
CA THR A 124 0.69 -12.02 35.48
C THR A 124 2.17 -11.82 35.73
N ASN A 125 2.93 -11.30 34.75
CA ASN A 125 4.34 -10.96 34.94
C ASN A 125 4.53 -9.92 36.05
N GLU A 126 3.68 -8.90 36.12
CA GLU A 126 3.76 -7.88 37.17
C GLU A 126 3.45 -8.48 38.55
N GLN A 127 2.45 -9.36 38.64
CA GLN A 127 2.13 -10.08 39.87
C GLN A 127 3.31 -10.94 40.36
N LEU A 128 3.88 -11.76 39.46
CA LEU A 128 5.04 -12.60 39.78
C LEU A 128 6.25 -11.78 40.20
N LYS A 129 6.48 -10.62 39.56
CA LYS A 129 7.56 -9.70 39.93
C LYS A 129 7.40 -9.16 41.35
N ASN A 130 6.17 -8.81 41.73
CA ASN A 130 5.86 -8.34 43.08
C ASN A 130 5.99 -9.46 44.13
N GLU A 131 5.58 -10.69 43.80
CA GLU A 131 5.74 -11.86 44.67
C GLU A 131 7.21 -12.20 44.90
N ILE A 132 8.03 -12.18 43.83
CA ILE A 132 9.48 -12.36 43.93
C ILE A 132 10.11 -11.27 44.82
N LEU A 133 9.62 -10.02 44.75
CA LEU A 133 10.10 -8.94 45.61
C LEU A 133 9.78 -9.21 47.09
N SER A 134 8.53 -9.60 47.41
CA SER A 134 8.12 -9.94 48.79
C SER A 134 8.96 -11.06 49.37
N LEU A 135 9.13 -12.16 48.62
CA LEU A 135 9.91 -13.31 49.07
C LEU A 135 11.40 -12.97 49.28
N LYS A 136 11.95 -12.05 48.48
CA LYS A 136 13.33 -11.57 48.68
C LYS A 136 13.47 -10.74 49.95
N GLU A 137 12.45 -9.95 50.29
CA GLU A 137 12.43 -9.14 51.50
C GLU A 137 12.29 -10.01 52.75
N GLU A 138 11.38 -10.99 52.72
CA GLU A 138 11.21 -12.00 53.78
C GLU A 138 12.51 -12.78 54.02
N LEU A 139 13.16 -13.27 52.95
CA LEU A 139 14.43 -13.99 53.05
C LEU A 139 15.54 -13.12 53.67
N LEU A 140 15.59 -11.83 53.33
CA LEU A 140 16.56 -10.90 53.89
C LEU A 140 16.32 -10.72 55.39
N GLN A 141 15.06 -10.62 55.80
CA GLN A 141 14.68 -10.45 57.19
C GLN A 141 15.01 -11.69 58.05
N GLU A 142 14.71 -12.90 57.56
CA GLU A 142 15.10 -14.16 58.22
C GLU A 142 16.63 -14.31 58.37
N GLN A 143 17.41 -13.88 57.36
CA GLN A 143 18.87 -13.88 57.43
C GLN A 143 19.39 -12.90 58.49
N THR A 144 18.78 -11.72 58.64
CA THR A 144 19.15 -10.77 59.70
C THR A 144 18.73 -11.23 61.09
N GLU A 145 17.57 -11.87 61.23
CA GLU A 145 17.07 -12.36 62.52
C GLU A 145 17.87 -13.57 63.02
N SER A 146 18.26 -14.49 62.14
CA SER A 146 19.15 -15.62 62.49
C SER A 146 20.55 -15.17 62.89
N PHE A 147 21.10 -14.11 62.27
CA PHE A 147 22.38 -13.53 62.65
C PHE A 147 22.35 -12.86 64.02
N THR A 148 21.28 -12.13 64.36
CA THR A 148 21.15 -11.44 65.67
C THR A 148 20.91 -12.42 66.83
N LEU A 149 20.16 -13.51 66.62
CA LEU A 149 19.97 -14.55 67.64
C LEU A 149 21.26 -15.32 67.95
N SER A 150 22.10 -15.56 66.94
CA SER A 150 23.40 -16.23 67.11
C SER A 150 24.39 -15.40 67.91
N VAL A 151 24.32 -14.06 67.86
CA VAL A 151 25.21 -13.16 68.60
C VAL A 151 24.77 -13.02 70.06
N ALA A 152 23.46 -12.94 70.32
CA ALA A 152 22.90 -12.82 71.67
C ALA A 152 23.01 -14.11 72.51
N GLY A 153 23.03 -15.29 71.88
CA GLY A 153 23.19 -16.58 72.55
C GLY A 153 24.60 -16.87 73.08
N SER A 154 25.61 -16.10 72.65
CA SER A 154 27.02 -16.31 73.01
C SER A 154 27.53 -15.47 74.19
N GLU A 155 26.72 -14.57 74.75
CA GLU A 155 27.11 -13.70 75.87
C GLU A 155 26.60 -14.18 77.25
N GLN A 156 26.74 -15.46 77.58
CA GLN A 156 26.66 -15.90 78.99
C GLN A 156 27.66 -17.01 79.31
N LYS A 157 28.92 -16.61 79.52
CA LYS A 157 29.78 -17.00 80.65
C LYS A 157 31.20 -16.51 80.35
N MET A 158 31.69 -15.59 81.18
CA MET A 158 33.01 -15.61 81.85
C MET A 158 33.38 -14.19 82.28
N SER A 159 33.29 -13.91 83.58
CA SER A 159 34.11 -12.91 84.27
C SER A 159 35.26 -13.66 84.97
N PRO A 160 36.28 -12.97 85.51
CA PRO A 160 37.26 -12.09 84.85
C PRO A 160 38.70 -12.58 85.16
N THR A 161 39.74 -12.20 84.40
CA THR A 161 41.11 -12.24 84.95
C THR A 161 41.96 -11.08 84.43
N ARG A 162 42.51 -10.38 85.41
CA ARG A 162 43.32 -9.16 85.36
C ARG A 162 44.77 -9.53 85.05
N ALA A 163 45.41 -8.87 84.10
CA ALA A 163 46.88 -8.77 84.05
C ALA A 163 47.32 -7.49 83.34
N ASN A 164 48.07 -6.67 84.07
CA ASN A 164 48.81 -5.49 83.62
C ASN A 164 50.11 -5.89 82.90
N ILE A 165 50.78 -4.89 82.32
CA ILE A 165 52.22 -4.72 81.94
C ILE A 165 52.28 -4.28 80.47
N ALA A 166 52.31 -2.98 80.17
CA ALA A 166 53.39 -1.99 80.28
C ALA A 166 54.30 -1.94 79.03
N ASP A 167 54.57 -0.69 78.64
CA ASP A 167 55.64 -0.14 77.81
C ASP A 167 55.54 -0.10 76.28
N ALA A 168 55.50 1.17 75.84
CA ALA A 168 55.48 1.77 74.50
C ALA A 168 56.85 1.62 73.77
N PRO A 169 57.19 2.28 72.61
CA PRO A 169 56.47 3.36 71.92
C PRO A 169 56.51 3.40 70.36
N PHE A 170 55.64 4.27 69.82
CA PHE A 170 55.78 5.12 68.63
C PHE A 170 56.68 4.72 67.44
N SER A 171 56.08 4.73 66.24
CA SER A 171 56.50 5.55 65.07
C SER A 171 55.46 5.39 63.93
N ARG A 172 54.51 6.32 63.71
CA ARG A 172 54.58 7.52 62.85
C ARG A 172 55.22 7.31 61.47
N LYS A 173 54.40 7.33 60.41
CA LYS A 173 54.40 8.30 59.28
C LYS A 173 53.79 7.63 58.02
N ARG A 174 52.75 8.25 57.44
CA ARG A 174 52.73 8.96 56.12
C ARG A 174 52.80 7.97 54.94
N GLN A 175 52.07 8.08 53.85
CA GLN A 175 51.30 9.16 53.24
C GLN A 175 50.54 8.45 52.09
N ASN A 176 49.26 8.77 51.89
CA ASN A 176 48.67 8.72 50.55
C ASN A 176 49.42 9.77 49.70
N PRO A 177 49.59 9.64 48.36
CA PRO A 177 48.45 10.00 47.49
C PRO A 177 48.45 9.46 46.02
N GLN A 178 47.26 9.56 45.40
CA GLN A 178 46.98 9.89 43.97
C GLN A 178 47.15 8.79 42.90
N ILE A 179 46.07 8.40 42.21
CA ILE A 179 45.40 8.97 41.01
C ILE A 179 46.17 8.72 39.70
N GLU A 180 45.49 8.03 38.78
CA GLU A 180 45.47 8.09 37.29
C GLU A 180 45.08 6.68 36.79
N LYS A 181 44.12 6.41 35.90
CA LYS A 181 43.22 7.15 35.01
C LYS A 181 42.03 6.23 34.73
#